data_AF-A0A511HA58-F1
#
_entry.id   AF-A0A511HA58-F1
#
_cell.length_a   1.000
_cell.length_b   1.000
_cell.length_c   1.000
_cell.angle_alpha   90.00
_cell.angle_beta   90.00
_cell.angle_gamma   90.00
#
_symmetry.space_group_name_H-M   'P 1'
#
loop_
_entity.id
_entity.type
_entity.pdbx_description
1 polymer ?
#
loop_
_entity_poly.entity_id
_entity_poly.type
_entity_poly.pdbx_seq_one_letter_code
_entity_poly.pdbx_strand_id
1 'polypeptide(L)'
;MSDWKRLQELNGGDAIWYSEPQLDVKDEVWLYSAGGELRVWSAGTLYKPEPKALKVSAPVTGRFTLFKLLSQLFVDVEVRGEKAVVRRGTLNGAHLVSLCDASDVEALVARYRKLGFRDGTPWNANRKRITVREYRKGASTQWVIWVDGNRTVENYRKETAAGSREAAIQRAEQRIRAQEKAGFVLRNVELRDAAHSNPEPAAPKGAPKKPAAPKAPTFSKPQDAFAAVDTAIAMLKDLHARYPKAHFVAEHLDVKKEPKRMGSLDQNLSFFKRVYKHRIGRWNGVKALKPRKTESSWDYFLRVYGSITWIVDNAVDNGLPTFPCGNVSGGGWSCLEIADDVYDLDGLVEATGNAELERLTVFHGGWHTGRSFAFDLRTKSPTREHAVVGFDESIQKLPRMTKPERIQPFGFWLHKRVTQLTRIVEGNLREVL
;
A
#
# COMPACT_ATOMS: atom_id res chain seq x y z
N MET A 1 5.63 20.21 -0.83
CA MET A 1 5.30 20.78 -2.14
C MET A 1 6.59 20.79 -2.92
N SER A 2 6.60 20.09 -4.05
CA SER A 2 7.75 20.02 -4.94
C SER A 2 8.19 21.40 -5.43
N ASP A 3 9.51 21.58 -5.56
CA ASP A 3 10.12 22.74 -6.22
C ASP A 3 10.00 22.57 -7.74
N TRP A 4 8.86 23.00 -8.28
CA TRP A 4 8.52 22.80 -9.70
C TRP A 4 9.53 23.44 -10.65
N LYS A 5 10.13 24.56 -10.26
CA LYS A 5 11.14 25.24 -11.08
C LYS A 5 12.41 24.40 -11.18
N ARG A 6 12.90 23.87 -10.04
CA ARG A 6 14.00 22.90 -10.02
C ARG A 6 13.68 21.67 -10.87
N LEU A 7 12.49 21.09 -10.72
CA LEU A 7 12.11 19.89 -11.48
C LEU A 7 12.07 20.13 -13.00
N GLN A 8 11.61 21.31 -13.42
CA GLN A 8 11.63 21.71 -14.83
C GLN A 8 13.07 21.92 -15.35
N GLU A 9 13.94 22.55 -14.56
CA GLU A 9 15.37 22.69 -14.89
C GLU A 9 16.04 21.32 -15.06
N LEU A 10 15.80 20.38 -14.13
CA LEU A 10 16.31 19.01 -14.22
C LEU A 10 15.74 18.23 -15.40
N ASN A 11 14.53 18.58 -15.86
CA ASN A 11 13.93 18.07 -17.10
C ASN A 11 14.46 18.75 -18.37
N GLY A 12 15.55 19.52 -18.28
CA GLY A 12 16.16 20.23 -19.41
C GLY A 12 15.34 21.44 -19.87
N GLY A 13 14.54 22.03 -18.98
CA GLY A 13 13.64 23.15 -19.27
C GLY A 13 12.27 22.76 -19.81
N ASP A 14 12.10 21.51 -20.25
CA ASP A 14 10.85 20.99 -20.79
C ASP A 14 9.75 20.99 -19.71
N ALA A 15 8.51 21.32 -20.12
CA ALA A 15 7.36 21.25 -19.23
C ALA A 15 7.18 19.86 -18.62
N ILE A 16 6.83 19.84 -17.34
CA ILE A 16 6.58 18.62 -16.55
C ILE A 16 5.08 18.44 -16.34
N TRP A 17 4.65 17.20 -16.19
CA TRP A 17 3.33 16.92 -15.65
C TRP A 17 3.34 17.30 -14.16
N TYR A 18 2.41 18.16 -13.73
CA TYR A 18 2.34 18.66 -12.36
C TYR A 18 1.82 17.59 -11.36
N SER A 19 2.50 16.45 -11.28
CA SER A 19 2.39 15.44 -10.22
C SER A 19 3.70 15.39 -9.43
N GLU A 20 3.69 14.96 -8.17
CA GLU A 20 4.95 14.79 -7.46
C GLU A 20 5.85 13.76 -8.21
N PRO A 21 7.17 13.97 -8.18
CA PRO A 21 8.11 13.06 -8.77
C PRO A 21 8.04 11.69 -8.08
N GLN A 22 8.17 10.62 -8.87
CA GLN A 22 8.16 9.24 -8.37
C GLN A 22 9.34 8.96 -7.43
N LEU A 23 10.43 9.69 -7.65
CA LEU A 23 11.60 9.74 -6.78
C LEU A 23 12.18 11.15 -6.89
N ASP A 24 12.42 11.82 -5.76
CA ASP A 24 13.19 13.07 -5.71
C ASP A 24 14.17 13.02 -4.55
N VAL A 25 15.41 12.69 -4.91
CA VAL A 25 16.56 12.75 -4.02
C VAL A 25 17.70 13.48 -4.74
N LYS A 26 18.67 13.97 -3.97
CA LYS A 26 19.74 14.87 -4.46
C LYS A 26 20.33 14.49 -5.83
N ASP A 27 20.65 13.21 -6.03
CA ASP A 27 21.35 12.72 -7.22
C ASP A 27 20.48 11.83 -8.13
N GLU A 28 19.17 11.75 -7.88
CA GLU A 28 18.26 10.90 -8.65
C GLU A 28 16.82 11.45 -8.59
N VAL A 29 16.27 11.87 -9.73
CA VAL A 29 14.92 12.42 -9.87
C VAL A 29 14.17 11.73 -11.00
N TRP A 30 12.99 11.17 -10.70
CA TRP A 30 12.12 10.48 -11.65
C TRP A 30 10.82 11.24 -11.77
N LEU A 31 10.49 11.73 -12.96
CA LEU A 31 9.34 12.60 -13.18
C LEU A 31 8.66 12.29 -14.51
N TYR A 32 7.40 12.68 -14.63
CA TYR A 32 6.68 12.65 -15.89
C TYR A 32 6.84 14.00 -16.60
N SER A 33 7.24 13.95 -17.87
CA SER A 33 7.13 15.12 -18.75
C SER A 33 5.66 15.47 -19.01
N ALA A 34 5.37 16.68 -19.47
CA ALA A 34 4.01 17.08 -19.81
C ALA A 34 3.35 16.17 -20.87
N GLY A 35 4.14 15.49 -21.70
CA GLY A 35 3.68 14.47 -22.66
C GLY A 35 3.36 13.10 -22.04
N GLY A 36 3.47 12.94 -20.72
CA GLY A 36 3.19 11.70 -20.00
C GLY A 36 4.32 10.66 -20.05
N GLU A 37 5.49 11.01 -20.59
CA GLU A 37 6.65 10.12 -20.61
C GLU A 37 7.44 10.21 -19.31
N LEU A 38 7.80 9.05 -18.75
CA LEU A 38 8.71 8.97 -17.62
C LEU A 38 10.13 9.35 -18.07
N ARG A 39 10.76 10.27 -17.33
CA ARG A 39 12.13 10.71 -17.51
C ARG A 39 12.89 10.59 -16.19
N VAL A 40 14.20 10.38 -16.31
CA VAL A 40 15.08 10.19 -15.15
C VAL A 40 16.26 11.11 -15.27
N TRP A 41 16.41 12.03 -14.32
CA TRP A 41 17.65 12.73 -14.08
C TRP A 41 18.46 11.94 -13.05
N SER A 42 19.67 11.49 -13.39
CA SER A 42 20.53 10.70 -12.52
C SER A 42 21.96 11.18 -12.64
N ALA A 43 22.54 11.60 -11.50
CA ALA A 43 23.93 12.04 -11.36
C ALA A 43 24.39 13.03 -12.44
N GLY A 44 23.62 14.10 -12.68
CA GLY A 44 23.96 15.13 -13.65
C GLY A 44 23.43 14.89 -15.06
N THR A 45 22.93 13.69 -15.37
CA THR A 45 22.49 13.33 -16.71
C THR A 45 20.98 13.14 -16.77
N LEU A 46 20.31 13.81 -17.72
CA LEU A 46 18.91 13.57 -18.03
C LEU A 46 18.78 12.46 -19.07
N TYR A 47 18.11 11.37 -18.70
CA TYR A 47 17.74 10.28 -19.58
C TYR A 47 16.30 10.47 -20.08
N LYS A 48 16.17 10.53 -21.41
CA LYS A 48 14.89 10.58 -22.15
C LYS A 48 14.66 9.22 -22.84
N PRO A 49 13.42 8.89 -23.23
CA PRO A 49 13.14 7.66 -23.98
C PRO A 49 14.05 7.55 -25.20
N GLU A 50 14.80 6.45 -25.30
CA GLU A 50 15.74 6.22 -26.40
C GLU A 50 15.24 5.06 -27.28
N PRO A 51 14.62 5.34 -28.45
CA PRO A 51 14.10 4.29 -29.33
C PRO A 51 15.16 3.29 -29.81
N LYS A 52 16.43 3.70 -29.86
CA LYS A 52 17.57 2.85 -30.23
C LYS A 52 17.94 1.84 -29.15
N ALA A 53 17.65 2.12 -27.88
CA ALA A 53 17.94 1.19 -26.77
C ALA A 53 17.15 -0.14 -26.89
N LEU A 54 16.04 -0.13 -27.62
CA LEU A 54 15.22 -1.31 -27.94
C LEU A 54 15.83 -2.20 -29.02
N LYS A 55 16.91 -1.78 -29.69
CA LYS A 55 17.52 -2.49 -30.83
C LYS A 55 18.77 -3.30 -30.48
N VAL A 56 19.20 -3.33 -29.21
CA VAL A 56 20.36 -4.13 -28.77
C VAL A 56 20.00 -5.62 -28.86
N SER A 57 20.58 -6.32 -29.83
CA SER A 57 20.23 -7.71 -30.17
C SER A 57 21.12 -8.77 -29.50
N ALA A 58 22.21 -8.37 -28.85
CA ALA A 58 23.10 -9.32 -28.18
C ALA A 58 22.37 -10.09 -27.05
N PRO A 59 22.72 -11.37 -26.82
CA PRO A 59 22.14 -12.16 -25.74
C PRO A 59 22.38 -11.54 -24.36
N VAL A 60 21.45 -11.76 -23.43
CA VAL A 60 21.62 -11.36 -22.03
C VAL A 60 22.64 -12.27 -21.37
N THR A 61 23.76 -11.71 -20.91
CA THR A 61 24.84 -12.43 -20.20
C THR A 61 24.79 -12.22 -18.69
N GLY A 62 24.11 -11.17 -18.23
CA GLY A 62 23.88 -10.88 -16.82
C GLY A 62 22.63 -10.03 -16.64
N ARG A 63 21.98 -10.15 -15.48
CA ARG A 63 20.78 -9.37 -15.18
C ARG A 63 20.71 -9.01 -13.70
N PHE A 64 20.35 -7.76 -13.43
CA PHE A 64 20.16 -7.23 -12.09
C PHE A 64 18.80 -6.56 -12.02
N THR A 65 17.92 -7.08 -11.16
CA THR A 65 16.59 -6.51 -10.94
C THR A 65 16.51 -6.04 -9.50
N LEU A 66 16.19 -4.77 -9.29
CA LEU A 66 16.04 -4.17 -7.97
C LEU A 66 14.68 -3.48 -7.83
N PHE A 67 14.12 -3.52 -6.62
CA PHE A 67 12.81 -2.97 -6.31
C PHE A 67 12.88 -2.03 -5.11
N LYS A 68 12.10 -0.96 -5.15
CA LYS A 68 11.76 -0.11 -4.01
C LYS A 68 10.25 -0.19 -3.81
N LEU A 69 9.82 -1.29 -3.21
CA LEU A 69 8.42 -1.74 -3.21
C LEU A 69 7.45 -0.72 -2.61
N LEU A 70 7.84 -0.04 -1.52
CA LEU A 70 7.02 1.01 -0.93
C LEU A 70 6.71 2.14 -1.91
N SER A 71 7.66 2.52 -2.76
CA SER A 71 7.47 3.56 -3.79
C SER A 71 7.01 2.97 -5.12
N GLN A 72 6.71 1.67 -5.16
CA GLN A 72 6.39 0.91 -6.36
C GLN A 72 7.41 1.12 -7.49
N LEU A 73 8.70 1.30 -7.19
CA LEU A 73 9.73 1.52 -8.23
C LEU A 73 10.49 0.23 -8.50
N PHE A 74 10.97 0.10 -9.73
CA PHE A 74 11.91 -0.94 -10.11
C PHE A 74 13.02 -0.42 -11.03
N VAL A 75 14.16 -1.09 -10.96
CA VAL A 75 15.27 -0.96 -11.90
C VAL A 75 15.62 -2.35 -12.40
N ASP A 76 15.66 -2.55 -13.71
CA ASP A 76 16.04 -3.82 -14.33
C ASP A 76 17.15 -3.57 -15.36
N VAL A 77 18.31 -4.18 -15.13
CA VAL A 77 19.52 -4.00 -15.94
C VAL A 77 19.85 -5.32 -16.63
N GLU A 78 19.83 -5.34 -17.96
CA GLU A 78 20.24 -6.49 -18.77
C GLU A 78 21.58 -6.20 -19.44
N VAL A 79 22.63 -6.95 -19.09
CA VAL A 79 23.96 -6.86 -19.72
C VAL A 79 23.95 -7.63 -21.03
N ARG A 80 24.33 -6.97 -22.13
CA ARG A 80 24.26 -7.47 -23.51
C ARG A 80 25.52 -7.07 -24.28
N GLY A 81 26.56 -7.90 -24.19
CA GLY A 81 27.87 -7.58 -24.75
C GLY A 81 28.54 -6.42 -24.01
N GLU A 82 29.01 -5.41 -24.75
CA GLU A 82 29.69 -4.23 -24.18
C GLU A 82 28.72 -3.17 -23.62
N LYS A 83 27.42 -3.34 -23.82
CA LYS A 83 26.38 -2.42 -23.35
C LYS A 83 25.45 -3.11 -22.37
N ALA A 84 24.74 -2.30 -21.58
CA ALA A 84 23.63 -2.75 -20.76
C ALA A 84 22.36 -1.94 -21.07
N VAL A 85 21.23 -2.64 -21.13
CA VAL A 85 19.90 -2.04 -21.24
C VAL A 85 19.38 -1.82 -19.83
N VAL A 86 19.15 -0.55 -19.47
CA VAL A 86 18.67 -0.14 -18.16
C VAL A 86 17.23 0.30 -18.27
N ARG A 87 16.34 -0.39 -17.55
CA ARG A 87 14.93 -0.04 -17.39
C ARG A 87 14.70 0.55 -16.01
N ARG A 88 14.10 1.73 -15.95
CA ARG A 88 13.72 2.42 -14.70
C ARG A 88 12.25 2.73 -14.77
N GLY A 89 11.44 2.30 -13.80
CA GLY A 89 10.01 2.50 -13.92
C GLY A 89 9.23 2.30 -12.64
N THR A 90 7.95 2.64 -12.74
CA THR A 90 6.95 2.32 -11.74
C THR A 90 6.34 0.96 -12.04
N LEU A 91 6.21 0.10 -11.04
CA LEU A 91 5.42 -1.12 -11.11
C LEU A 91 3.98 -0.76 -11.44
N ASN A 92 3.33 -1.54 -12.31
CA ASN A 92 2.00 -1.27 -12.85
C ASN A 92 1.90 0.06 -13.64
N GLY A 93 3.02 0.57 -14.16
CA GLY A 93 3.03 1.85 -14.87
C GLY A 93 4.12 1.98 -15.92
N ALA A 94 4.53 3.23 -16.17
CA ALA A 94 5.50 3.53 -17.21
C ALA A 94 6.93 3.16 -16.79
N HIS A 95 7.76 2.89 -17.78
CA HIS A 95 9.20 2.76 -17.59
C HIS A 95 9.96 3.44 -18.72
N LEU A 96 11.14 3.92 -18.36
CA LEU A 96 12.15 4.47 -19.25
C LEU A 96 13.17 3.38 -19.58
N VAL A 97 13.55 3.29 -20.85
CA VAL A 97 14.66 2.45 -21.32
C VAL A 97 15.81 3.35 -21.76
N SER A 98 17.03 3.04 -21.31
CA SER A 98 18.26 3.74 -21.68
C SER A 98 19.44 2.76 -21.75
N LEU A 99 20.57 3.20 -22.29
CA LEU A 99 21.80 2.42 -22.35
C LEU A 99 22.89 2.95 -21.39
N CYS A 100 23.74 2.05 -20.92
CA CYS A 100 25.05 2.38 -20.34
C CYS A 100 26.09 1.36 -20.79
N ASP A 101 27.36 1.62 -20.49
CA ASP A 101 28.42 0.64 -20.72
C ASP A 101 28.31 -0.51 -19.73
N ALA A 102 28.69 -1.71 -20.16
CA ALA A 102 28.66 -2.90 -19.31
C ALA A 102 29.60 -2.73 -18.08
N SER A 103 30.69 -1.97 -18.23
CA SER A 103 31.62 -1.62 -17.14
C SER A 103 30.97 -0.79 -16.03
N ASP A 104 29.90 -0.05 -16.31
CA ASP A 104 29.26 0.85 -15.35
C ASP A 104 28.15 0.19 -14.53
N VAL A 105 27.77 -1.04 -14.89
CA VAL A 105 26.62 -1.74 -14.31
C VAL A 105 26.76 -1.92 -12.81
N GLU A 106 27.94 -2.32 -12.32
CA GLU A 106 28.15 -2.53 -10.88
C GLU A 106 28.00 -1.23 -10.09
N ALA A 107 28.56 -0.13 -10.59
CA ALA A 107 28.44 1.19 -9.98
C ALA A 107 26.99 1.68 -9.99
N LEU A 108 26.26 1.46 -11.09
CA LEU A 108 24.84 1.78 -11.21
C LEU A 108 23.99 0.99 -10.21
N VAL A 109 24.18 -0.32 -10.13
CA VAL A 109 23.45 -1.20 -9.19
C VAL A 109 23.76 -0.81 -7.74
N ALA A 110 25.03 -0.55 -7.41
CA ALA A 110 25.45 -0.11 -6.08
C ALA A 110 24.80 1.23 -5.68
N ARG A 111 24.63 2.16 -6.63
CA ARG A 111 23.92 3.42 -6.43
C ARG A 111 22.46 3.19 -6.05
N TYR A 112 21.73 2.37 -6.80
CA TYR A 112 20.32 2.09 -6.48
C TYR A 112 20.15 1.38 -5.13
N ARG A 113 21.08 0.49 -4.76
CA ARG A 113 21.09 -0.09 -3.41
C ARG A 113 21.25 0.98 -2.33
N LYS A 114 22.12 1.98 -2.51
CA LYS A 114 22.26 3.13 -1.60
C LYS A 114 20.99 3.99 -1.53
N LEU A 115 20.22 4.05 -2.61
CA LEU A 115 18.91 4.72 -2.67
C LEU A 115 17.76 3.90 -2.05
N GLY A 116 18.07 2.72 -1.50
CA GLY A 116 17.13 1.85 -0.80
C GLY A 116 16.41 0.84 -1.69
N PHE A 117 16.83 0.67 -2.95
CA PHE A 117 16.35 -0.45 -3.76
C PHE A 117 16.95 -1.77 -3.24
N ARG A 118 16.17 -2.85 -3.31
CA ARG A 118 16.52 -4.19 -2.87
C ARG A 118 16.60 -5.13 -4.04
N ASP A 119 17.57 -6.02 -4.02
CA ASP A 119 17.71 -7.06 -5.03
C ASP A 119 16.48 -7.98 -5.04
N GLY A 120 15.97 -8.23 -6.24
CA GLY A 120 14.93 -9.20 -6.52
C GLY A 120 15.32 -10.07 -7.71
N THR A 121 14.33 -10.67 -8.35
CA THR A 121 14.50 -11.31 -9.66
C THR A 121 13.56 -10.68 -10.67
N PRO A 122 13.74 -10.96 -11.98
CA PRO A 122 12.80 -10.53 -13.01
C PRO A 122 11.38 -11.08 -12.84
N TRP A 123 11.21 -12.08 -11.96
CA TRP A 123 9.99 -12.86 -11.77
C TRP A 123 9.36 -12.69 -10.40
N ASN A 124 10.12 -12.25 -9.40
CA ASN A 124 9.60 -11.97 -8.07
C ASN A 124 10.48 -10.97 -7.31
N ALA A 125 9.82 -10.00 -6.66
CA ALA A 125 10.48 -9.01 -5.82
C ALA A 125 10.79 -9.54 -4.41
N ASN A 126 9.95 -10.46 -3.92
CA ASN A 126 10.15 -11.22 -2.68
C ASN A 126 9.40 -12.57 -2.78
N ARG A 127 9.37 -13.38 -1.72
CA ARG A 127 8.66 -14.68 -1.70
C ARG A 127 7.14 -14.63 -1.94
N LYS A 128 6.49 -13.47 -1.75
CA LYS A 128 5.03 -13.26 -1.83
C LYS A 128 4.59 -12.38 -3.01
N ARG A 129 5.52 -11.73 -3.67
CA ARG A 129 5.26 -10.75 -4.73
C ARG A 129 5.98 -11.15 -6.00
N ILE A 130 5.22 -11.61 -6.98
CA ILE A 130 5.70 -11.94 -8.33
C ILE A 130 5.55 -10.72 -9.25
N THR A 131 6.31 -10.73 -10.34
CA THR A 131 6.22 -9.73 -11.40
C THR A 131 5.58 -10.32 -12.65
N VAL A 132 4.61 -9.60 -13.22
CA VAL A 132 4.00 -9.94 -14.51
C VAL A 132 4.54 -9.00 -15.57
N ARG A 133 4.97 -9.55 -16.70
CA ARG A 133 5.57 -8.79 -17.79
C ARG A 133 4.56 -8.70 -18.93
N GLU A 134 4.08 -7.50 -19.21
CA GLU A 134 3.22 -7.20 -20.36
C GLU A 134 4.06 -6.73 -21.53
N TYR A 135 3.86 -7.36 -22.67
CA TYR A 135 4.40 -6.95 -23.94
C TYR A 135 3.29 -6.54 -24.89
N ARG A 136 3.59 -5.57 -25.75
CA ARG A 136 2.68 -5.12 -26.81
C ARG A 136 3.33 -5.16 -28.18
N LYS A 137 2.49 -5.41 -29.18
CA LYS A 137 2.81 -5.23 -30.59
C LYS A 137 1.73 -4.33 -31.20
N GLY A 138 2.11 -3.09 -31.52
CA GLY A 138 1.14 -2.06 -31.90
C GLY A 138 0.18 -1.69 -30.75
N ALA A 139 -0.95 -1.07 -31.09
CA ALA A 139 -1.90 -0.54 -30.10
C ALA A 139 -2.80 -1.61 -29.45
N SER A 140 -3.14 -2.67 -30.18
CA SER A 140 -4.21 -3.61 -29.82
C SER A 140 -3.75 -5.00 -29.42
N THR A 141 -2.52 -5.41 -29.75
CA THR A 141 -2.05 -6.77 -29.46
C THR A 141 -1.24 -6.79 -28.18
N GLN A 142 -1.76 -7.48 -27.17
CA GLN A 142 -1.15 -7.65 -25.85
C GLN A 142 -0.79 -9.12 -25.61
N TRP A 143 0.34 -9.34 -24.95
CA TRP A 143 0.74 -10.64 -24.43
C TRP A 143 1.35 -10.46 -23.04
N VAL A 144 0.91 -11.24 -22.06
CA VAL A 144 1.47 -11.21 -20.70
C VAL A 144 2.08 -12.55 -20.34
N ILE A 145 3.15 -12.51 -19.56
CA ILE A 145 3.80 -13.72 -19.03
C ILE A 145 4.35 -13.48 -17.63
N TRP A 146 4.31 -14.52 -16.79
CA TRP A 146 5.03 -14.56 -15.52
C TRP A 146 5.39 -15.98 -15.10
N VAL A 147 6.20 -16.08 -14.04
CA VAL A 147 6.56 -17.35 -13.40
C VAL A 147 6.11 -17.33 -11.94
N ASP A 148 5.34 -18.33 -11.53
CA ASP A 148 4.86 -18.50 -10.17
C ASP A 148 5.13 -19.94 -9.69
N GLY A 149 6.00 -20.10 -8.69
CA GLY A 149 6.50 -21.42 -8.31
C GLY A 149 7.20 -22.12 -9.48
N ASN A 150 6.73 -23.32 -9.84
CA ASN A 150 7.21 -24.12 -10.96
C ASN A 150 6.37 -23.96 -12.24
N ARG A 151 5.64 -22.85 -12.38
CA ARG A 151 4.67 -22.68 -13.45
C ARG A 151 4.93 -21.41 -14.25
N THR A 152 4.76 -21.49 -15.56
CA THR A 152 4.69 -20.33 -16.45
C THR A 152 3.23 -20.04 -16.74
N VAL A 153 2.80 -18.80 -16.58
CA VAL A 153 1.43 -18.39 -16.91
C VAL A 153 1.45 -17.34 -18.02
N GLU A 154 0.65 -17.56 -19.06
CA GLU A 154 0.45 -16.64 -20.17
C GLU A 154 -1.00 -16.14 -20.22
N ASN A 155 -1.21 -14.87 -20.57
CA ASN A 155 -2.52 -14.26 -20.83
C ASN A 155 -3.57 -14.50 -19.74
N TYR A 156 -3.15 -14.48 -18.47
CA TYR A 156 -4.00 -14.67 -17.29
C TYR A 156 -4.77 -15.99 -17.18
N ARG A 157 -4.55 -16.93 -18.09
CA ARG A 157 -5.38 -18.13 -18.21
C ARG A 157 -4.58 -19.39 -18.51
N LYS A 158 -3.53 -19.28 -19.30
CA LYS A 158 -2.77 -20.42 -19.78
C LYS A 158 -1.62 -20.71 -18.86
N GLU A 159 -1.84 -21.61 -17.93
CA GLU A 159 -0.84 -22.09 -16.98
C GLU A 159 -0.16 -23.36 -17.52
N THR A 160 1.17 -23.42 -17.42
CA THR A 160 1.95 -24.60 -17.78
C THR A 160 2.91 -24.93 -16.65
N ALA A 161 2.70 -26.07 -16.00
CA ALA A 161 3.61 -26.57 -14.98
C ALA A 161 4.89 -27.16 -15.61
N ALA A 162 6.00 -26.98 -14.93
CA ALA A 162 7.29 -27.58 -15.25
C ALA A 162 7.81 -28.42 -14.07
N GLY A 163 8.82 -29.26 -14.32
CA GLY A 163 9.43 -30.09 -13.28
C GLY A 163 10.14 -29.29 -12.18
N SER A 164 10.50 -28.02 -12.44
CA SER A 164 11.11 -27.12 -11.47
C SER A 164 10.83 -25.65 -11.78
N ARG A 165 11.14 -24.75 -10.85
CA ARG A 165 11.08 -23.30 -11.07
C ARG A 165 12.04 -22.86 -12.16
N GLU A 166 13.25 -23.40 -12.17
CA GLU A 166 14.29 -23.08 -13.14
C GLU A 166 13.83 -23.46 -14.55
N ALA A 167 13.16 -24.59 -14.71
CA ALA A 167 12.56 -25.00 -15.99
C ALA A 167 11.42 -24.06 -16.42
N ALA A 168 10.59 -23.59 -15.49
CA ALA A 168 9.56 -22.60 -15.78
C ALA A 168 10.14 -21.23 -16.19
N ILE A 169 11.24 -20.81 -15.56
CA ILE A 169 11.98 -19.60 -15.94
C ILE A 169 12.57 -19.74 -17.34
N GLN A 170 13.25 -20.86 -17.63
CA GLN A 170 13.83 -21.12 -18.96
C GLN A 170 12.75 -21.10 -20.05
N ARG A 171 11.59 -21.73 -19.78
CA ARG A 171 10.43 -21.68 -20.69
C ARG A 171 9.96 -20.24 -20.90
N ALA A 172 9.80 -19.47 -19.83
CA ALA A 172 9.33 -18.09 -19.94
C ALA A 172 10.30 -17.21 -20.76
N GLU A 173 11.60 -17.34 -20.52
CA GLU A 173 12.64 -16.64 -21.30
C GLU A 173 12.64 -17.05 -22.78
N GLN A 174 12.46 -18.34 -23.09
CA GLN A 174 12.31 -18.80 -24.48
C GLN A 174 11.08 -18.19 -25.16
N ARG A 175 9.95 -18.13 -24.46
CA ARG A 175 8.71 -17.50 -24.96
C ARG A 175 8.90 -16.02 -25.20
N ILE A 176 9.54 -15.30 -24.28
CA ILE A 176 9.86 -13.87 -24.44
C ILE A 176 10.70 -13.64 -25.69
N ARG A 177 11.81 -14.39 -25.86
CA ARG A 177 12.68 -14.24 -27.05
C ARG A 177 11.92 -14.48 -28.35
N ALA A 178 11.01 -15.44 -28.38
CA ALA A 178 10.16 -15.68 -29.55
C ALA A 178 9.21 -14.51 -29.83
N GLN A 179 8.61 -13.92 -28.80
CA GLN A 179 7.71 -12.77 -28.94
C GLN A 179 8.45 -11.49 -29.33
N GLU A 180 9.63 -11.24 -28.75
CA GLU A 180 10.50 -10.12 -29.13
C GLU A 180 10.88 -10.21 -30.61
N LYS A 181 11.27 -11.40 -31.10
CA LYS A 181 11.50 -11.64 -32.55
C LYS A 181 10.25 -11.39 -33.39
N ALA A 182 9.06 -11.62 -32.85
CA ALA A 182 7.78 -11.34 -33.51
C ALA A 182 7.37 -9.85 -33.44
N GLY A 183 8.19 -8.98 -32.83
CA GLY A 183 7.98 -7.53 -32.75
C GLY A 183 7.24 -7.07 -31.49
N PHE A 184 7.11 -7.91 -30.48
CA PHE A 184 6.59 -7.49 -29.18
C PHE A 184 7.66 -6.73 -28.37
N VAL A 185 7.24 -5.65 -27.72
CA VAL A 185 8.09 -4.84 -26.84
C VAL A 185 7.50 -4.82 -25.44
N LEU A 186 8.35 -4.96 -24.42
CA LEU A 186 7.91 -4.85 -23.03
C LEU A 186 7.29 -3.48 -22.79
N ARG A 187 6.05 -3.46 -22.30
CA ARG A 187 5.29 -2.25 -22.04
C ARG A 187 5.12 -1.95 -20.56
N ASN A 188 4.85 -2.98 -19.76
CA ASN A 188 4.55 -2.85 -18.34
C ASN A 188 5.17 -4.00 -17.53
N VAL A 189 5.54 -3.71 -16.29
CA VAL A 189 5.92 -4.70 -15.27
C VAL A 189 4.97 -4.51 -14.10
N GLU A 190 4.07 -5.44 -13.91
CA GLU A 190 3.08 -5.42 -12.83
C GLU A 190 3.58 -6.19 -11.62
N LEU A 191 3.09 -5.82 -10.45
CA LEU A 191 3.34 -6.56 -9.21
C LEU A 191 2.06 -7.28 -8.79
N ARG A 192 2.15 -8.58 -8.51
CA ARG A 192 1.02 -9.39 -8.05
C ARG A 192 1.38 -10.30 -6.89
N ASP A 193 0.35 -10.70 -6.17
CA ASP A 193 0.45 -11.72 -5.13
C ASP A 193 0.77 -13.07 -5.74
N ALA A 194 1.75 -13.76 -5.14
CA ALA A 194 2.09 -15.11 -5.52
C ALA A 194 0.98 -16.09 -5.09
N ALA A 195 0.52 -16.93 -6.01
CA ALA A 195 -0.38 -18.05 -5.72
C ALA A 195 0.39 -19.29 -5.24
N HIS A 196 1.67 -19.40 -5.60
CA HIS A 196 2.54 -20.52 -5.23
C HIS A 196 3.74 -20.06 -4.39
N SER A 197 4.42 -21.03 -3.77
CA SER A 197 5.65 -20.76 -3.04
C SER A 197 6.75 -20.34 -3.99
N ASN A 198 7.35 -19.17 -3.74
CA ASN A 198 8.49 -18.67 -4.48
C ASN A 198 9.67 -18.48 -3.51
N PRO A 199 10.91 -18.76 -3.95
CA PRO A 199 12.08 -18.50 -3.12
C PRO A 199 12.26 -17.00 -2.90
N GLU A 200 12.77 -16.64 -1.73
CA GLU A 200 13.24 -15.27 -1.50
C GLU A 200 14.43 -15.00 -2.44
N PRO A 201 14.44 -13.88 -3.19
CA PRO A 201 15.56 -13.54 -4.04
C PRO A 201 16.87 -13.54 -3.27
N ALA A 202 17.88 -14.24 -3.80
CA ALA A 202 19.19 -14.28 -3.17
C ALA A 202 19.87 -12.92 -3.29
N ALA A 203 20.15 -12.28 -2.16
CA ALA A 203 20.95 -11.07 -2.14
C ALA A 203 22.38 -11.41 -2.64
N PRO A 204 22.94 -10.66 -3.60
CA PRO A 204 24.32 -10.86 -4.05
C PRO A 204 25.31 -10.75 -2.88
N LYS A 205 26.45 -11.44 -2.99
CA LYS A 205 27.53 -11.31 -2.01
C LYS A 205 27.92 -9.84 -1.88
N GLY A 206 27.93 -9.32 -0.65
CA GLY A 206 28.23 -7.91 -0.36
C GLY A 206 27.06 -6.93 -0.47
N ALA A 207 25.85 -7.39 -0.81
CA ALA A 207 24.66 -6.54 -0.76
C ALA A 207 24.38 -6.04 0.67
N PRO A 208 23.89 -4.79 0.86
CA PRO A 208 23.57 -4.28 2.19
C PRO A 208 22.53 -5.17 2.86
N LYS A 209 22.79 -5.57 4.11
CA LYS A 209 21.83 -6.35 4.90
C LYS A 209 20.49 -5.61 4.96
N LYS A 210 19.40 -6.39 4.92
CA LYS A 210 18.06 -5.85 5.20
C LYS A 210 18.08 -5.25 6.62
N PRO A 211 17.63 -4.00 6.81
CA PRO A 211 17.50 -3.41 8.13
C PRO A 211 16.62 -4.29 8.99
N ALA A 212 16.99 -4.50 10.25
CA ALA A 212 16.12 -5.17 11.18
C ALA A 212 14.82 -4.37 11.31
N ALA A 213 13.68 -5.08 11.30
CA ALA A 213 12.41 -4.45 11.58
C ALA A 213 12.45 -3.82 13.00
N PRO A 214 11.88 -2.62 13.20
CA PRO A 214 11.75 -2.03 14.52
C PRO A 214 11.08 -3.03 15.48
N LYS A 215 11.69 -3.26 16.65
CA LYS A 215 11.14 -4.18 17.64
C LYS A 215 9.84 -3.62 18.19
N ALA A 216 8.75 -4.37 18.03
CA ALA A 216 7.47 -4.02 18.63
C ALA A 216 7.54 -4.16 20.16
N PRO A 217 6.96 -3.23 20.93
CA PRO A 217 6.77 -3.42 22.37
C PRO A 217 5.77 -4.55 22.62
N THR A 218 5.87 -5.16 23.81
CA THR A 218 4.87 -6.12 24.27
C THR A 218 3.77 -5.35 24.99
N PHE A 219 2.54 -5.46 24.48
CA PHE A 219 1.36 -4.92 25.15
C PHE A 219 0.81 -5.98 26.11
N SER A 220 0.58 -5.60 27.36
CA SER A 220 -0.10 -6.45 28.33
C SER A 220 -1.53 -6.73 27.89
N LYS A 221 -2.03 -7.94 28.18
CA LYS A 221 -3.45 -8.26 27.96
C LYS A 221 -4.31 -7.32 28.82
N PRO A 222 -5.30 -6.61 28.25
CA PRO A 222 -6.13 -5.69 29.00
C PRO A 222 -6.98 -6.43 30.04
N GLN A 223 -7.09 -5.85 31.24
CA GLN A 223 -7.82 -6.45 32.36
C GLN A 223 -9.32 -6.15 32.30
N ASP A 224 -9.71 -5.03 31.68
CA ASP A 224 -11.10 -4.61 31.50
C ASP A 224 -11.31 -3.92 30.13
N ALA A 225 -12.55 -3.50 29.86
CA ALA A 225 -12.92 -2.89 28.60
C ALA A 225 -12.27 -1.50 28.38
N PHE A 226 -12.05 -0.72 29.44
CA PHE A 226 -11.42 0.61 29.33
C PHE A 226 -9.93 0.47 29.03
N ALA A 227 -9.24 -0.42 29.75
CA ALA A 227 -7.85 -0.77 29.48
C ALA A 227 -7.68 -1.37 28.07
N ALA A 228 -8.69 -2.06 27.55
CA ALA A 228 -8.70 -2.56 26.18
C ALA A 228 -8.75 -1.43 25.15
N VAL A 229 -9.53 -0.36 25.40
CA VAL A 229 -9.49 0.87 24.57
C VAL A 229 -8.08 1.46 24.61
N ASP A 230 -7.54 1.74 25.80
CA ASP A 230 -6.24 2.39 25.95
C ASP A 230 -5.11 1.59 25.28
N THR A 231 -5.15 0.25 25.42
CA THR A 231 -4.18 -0.66 24.78
C THR A 231 -4.31 -0.60 23.26
N ALA A 232 -5.53 -0.61 22.71
CA ALA A 232 -5.74 -0.49 21.28
C ALA A 232 -5.18 0.83 20.73
N ILE A 233 -5.43 1.95 21.41
CA ILE A 233 -4.87 3.25 21.01
C ILE A 233 -3.35 3.25 21.11
N ALA A 234 -2.77 2.67 22.15
CA ALA A 234 -1.33 2.56 22.32
C ALA A 234 -0.68 1.74 21.20
N MET A 235 -1.31 0.65 20.75
CA MET A 235 -0.85 -0.15 19.60
C MET A 235 -0.82 0.67 18.30
N LEU A 236 -1.86 1.47 18.06
CA LEU A 236 -1.93 2.33 16.89
C LEU A 236 -0.87 3.44 16.92
N LYS A 237 -0.68 4.08 18.07
CA LYS A 237 0.38 5.10 18.27
C LYS A 237 1.78 4.51 18.08
N ASP A 238 2.03 3.33 18.64
CA ASP A 238 3.29 2.62 18.49
C ASP A 238 3.58 2.27 17.03
N LEU A 239 2.62 1.66 16.32
CA LEU A 239 2.81 1.32 14.92
C LEU A 239 3.07 2.58 14.07
N HIS A 240 2.30 3.65 14.29
CA HIS A 240 2.49 4.95 13.65
C HIS A 240 3.91 5.49 13.85
N ALA A 241 4.44 5.40 15.07
CA ALA A 241 5.77 5.88 15.41
C ALA A 241 6.89 4.99 14.82
N ARG A 242 6.73 3.65 14.89
CA ARG A 242 7.74 2.69 14.40
C ARG A 242 7.87 2.70 12.89
N TYR A 243 6.77 2.91 12.16
CA TYR A 243 6.73 2.89 10.71
C TYR A 243 6.25 4.25 10.17
N PRO A 244 7.19 5.13 9.77
CA PRO A 244 6.83 6.49 9.42
C PRO A 244 6.24 6.68 8.01
N LYS A 245 5.92 5.59 7.32
CA LYS A 245 5.52 5.59 5.91
C LYS A 245 4.45 4.52 5.65
N ALA A 246 3.76 4.63 4.51
CA ALA A 246 2.73 3.70 4.04
C ALA A 246 1.45 3.62 4.90
N HIS A 247 1.41 4.24 6.07
CA HIS A 247 0.20 4.34 6.87
C HIS A 247 0.33 5.48 7.88
N PHE A 248 -0.80 5.90 8.43
CA PHE A 248 -0.86 6.82 9.56
C PHE A 248 -2.24 6.80 10.20
N VAL A 249 -2.31 7.30 11.43
CA VAL A 249 -3.56 7.53 12.16
C VAL A 249 -3.78 9.02 12.20
N ALA A 250 -4.90 9.50 11.65
CA ALA A 250 -5.18 10.92 11.49
C ALA A 250 -5.10 11.64 12.83
N GLU A 251 -5.68 11.07 13.88
CA GLU A 251 -5.71 11.63 15.22
C GLU A 251 -4.34 11.70 15.87
N HIS A 252 -3.36 10.90 15.44
CA HIS A 252 -2.00 10.96 15.97
C HIS A 252 -1.04 11.79 15.11
N LEU A 253 -1.45 12.18 13.91
CA LEU A 253 -0.60 12.87 12.96
C LEU A 253 -0.18 14.26 13.47
N ASP A 254 1.11 14.58 13.43
CA ASP A 254 1.61 15.94 13.61
C ASP A 254 1.96 16.56 12.24
N VAL A 255 0.99 17.25 11.64
CA VAL A 255 1.13 17.85 10.29
C VAL A 255 2.31 18.82 10.20
N LYS A 256 2.71 19.45 11.31
CA LYS A 256 3.84 20.39 11.32
C LYS A 256 5.18 19.65 11.31
N LYS A 257 5.25 18.48 11.93
CA LYS A 257 6.51 17.71 12.07
C LYS A 257 6.67 16.60 11.04
N GLU A 258 5.59 16.20 10.36
CA GLU A 258 5.58 15.02 9.48
C GLU A 258 5.14 15.32 8.02
N PRO A 259 5.70 16.35 7.34
CA PRO A 259 5.26 16.71 5.99
C PRO A 259 5.49 15.60 4.95
N LYS A 260 6.51 14.76 5.15
CA LYS A 260 6.84 13.63 4.26
C LYS A 260 5.88 12.45 4.36
N ARG A 261 5.26 12.24 5.54
CA ARG A 261 4.25 11.20 5.75
C ARG A 261 2.94 11.53 5.02
N MET A 262 2.67 12.82 4.88
CA MET A 262 1.50 13.33 4.17
C MET A 262 1.70 13.39 2.65
N GLY A 263 2.94 13.62 2.18
CA GLY A 263 3.27 13.68 0.76
C GLY A 263 3.17 12.34 0.00
N SER A 264 3.06 11.19 0.69
CA SER A 264 2.93 9.88 0.02
C SER A 264 1.50 9.50 -0.38
N LEU A 265 0.48 10.28 -0.01
CA LEU A 265 -0.95 9.96 -0.28
C LEU A 265 -1.48 10.71 -1.52
N ASP A 266 -0.67 10.69 -2.56
CA ASP A 266 -0.42 11.82 -3.46
C ASP A 266 -1.46 12.12 -4.55
N GLN A 267 -2.77 12.02 -4.27
CA GLN A 267 -3.75 12.59 -5.22
C GLN A 267 -4.85 13.43 -4.55
N ASN A 268 -5.09 13.25 -3.25
CA ASN A 268 -6.26 13.86 -2.63
C ASN A 268 -6.04 14.31 -1.16
N LEU A 269 -4.79 14.55 -0.79
CA LEU A 269 -4.39 15.02 0.53
C LEU A 269 -5.14 16.29 0.97
N SER A 270 -5.45 17.19 0.02
CA SER A 270 -6.22 18.41 0.26
C SER A 270 -7.66 18.10 0.68
N PHE A 271 -8.31 17.14 0.00
CA PHE A 271 -9.63 16.64 0.35
C PHE A 271 -9.63 15.98 1.74
N PHE A 272 -8.69 15.06 1.97
CA PHE A 272 -8.52 14.39 3.26
C PHE A 272 -8.35 15.40 4.40
N LYS A 273 -7.43 16.36 4.25
CA LYS A 273 -7.19 17.41 5.25
C LYS A 273 -8.44 18.26 5.51
N ARG A 274 -9.28 18.47 4.49
CA ARG A 274 -10.52 19.24 4.62
C ARG A 274 -11.57 18.46 5.40
N VAL A 275 -11.83 17.20 5.05
CA VAL A 275 -12.83 16.35 5.72
C VAL A 275 -12.44 16.07 7.17
N TYR A 276 -11.17 15.71 7.41
CA TYR A 276 -10.70 15.26 8.72
C TYR A 276 -10.00 16.34 9.54
N LYS A 277 -10.14 17.62 9.16
CA LYS A 277 -9.45 18.75 9.80
C LYS A 277 -9.58 18.74 11.32
N HIS A 278 -10.77 18.42 11.83
CA HIS A 278 -11.09 18.43 13.26
C HIS A 278 -10.59 17.18 14.02
N ARG A 279 -10.25 16.10 13.30
CA ARG A 279 -9.70 14.87 13.88
C ARG A 279 -8.17 14.89 13.93
N ILE A 280 -7.53 15.54 12.97
CA ILE A 280 -6.08 15.53 12.81
C ILE A 280 -5.36 16.00 14.09
N GLY A 281 -4.44 15.16 14.58
CA GLY A 281 -3.60 15.46 15.75
C GLY A 281 -4.35 15.51 17.09
N ARG A 282 -5.63 15.13 17.14
CA ARG A 282 -6.45 15.15 18.36
C ARG A 282 -5.86 14.36 19.52
N TRP A 283 -5.08 13.31 19.26
CA TRP A 283 -4.43 12.49 20.28
C TRP A 283 -3.09 13.03 20.77
N ASN A 284 -2.59 14.12 20.19
CA ASN A 284 -1.30 14.68 20.56
C ASN A 284 -1.38 15.26 21.98
N GLY A 285 -0.65 14.65 22.91
CA GLY A 285 -0.68 15.00 24.34
C GLY A 285 -1.85 14.41 25.13
N VAL A 286 -2.76 13.65 24.50
CA VAL A 286 -3.85 12.97 25.20
C VAL A 286 -3.29 11.85 26.08
N LYS A 287 -3.70 11.86 27.34
CA LYS A 287 -3.42 10.82 28.33
C LYS A 287 -4.71 10.05 28.64
N ALA A 288 -4.57 8.75 28.88
CA ALA A 288 -5.68 7.94 29.39
C ALA A 288 -6.24 8.57 30.67
N LEU A 289 -7.57 8.58 30.80
CA LEU A 289 -8.26 9.15 31.94
C LEU A 289 -8.90 8.03 32.75
N LYS A 290 -9.24 8.32 34.01
CA LYS A 290 -10.02 7.36 34.79
C LYS A 290 -11.44 7.24 34.18
N PRO A 291 -11.99 6.02 34.07
CA PRO A 291 -13.37 5.83 33.70
C PRO A 291 -14.33 6.46 34.71
N ARG A 292 -15.45 7.01 34.22
CA ARG A 292 -16.57 7.48 35.04
C ARG A 292 -17.40 6.27 35.49
N LYS A 293 -18.01 6.34 36.69
CA LYS A 293 -18.73 5.21 37.31
C LYS A 293 -19.86 4.62 36.44
N THR A 294 -20.39 5.39 35.50
CA THR A 294 -21.61 5.10 34.76
C THR A 294 -21.46 5.27 33.26
N GLU A 295 -20.23 5.27 32.74
CA GLU A 295 -19.98 5.36 31.29
C GLU A 295 -19.65 3.97 30.72
N SER A 296 -20.01 3.74 29.46
CA SER A 296 -19.56 2.58 28.70
C SER A 296 -18.13 2.78 28.18
N SER A 297 -17.48 1.72 27.73
CA SER A 297 -16.18 1.83 27.06
C SER A 297 -16.24 2.59 25.72
N TRP A 298 -17.41 2.62 25.07
CA TRP A 298 -17.69 3.52 23.93
C TRP A 298 -17.70 4.99 24.34
N ASP A 299 -18.47 5.34 25.37
CA ASP A 299 -18.54 6.72 25.88
C ASP A 299 -17.16 7.20 26.36
N TYR A 300 -16.41 6.31 27.02
CA TYR A 300 -15.02 6.56 27.41
C TYR A 300 -14.14 6.86 26.18
N PHE A 301 -14.23 6.02 25.15
CA PHE A 301 -13.48 6.19 23.91
C PHE A 301 -13.79 7.54 23.25
N LEU A 302 -15.05 7.89 23.04
CA LEU A 302 -15.45 9.16 22.46
C LEU A 302 -14.98 10.36 23.30
N ARG A 303 -15.09 10.25 24.63
CA ARG A 303 -14.70 11.32 25.55
C ARG A 303 -13.19 11.55 25.58
N VAL A 304 -12.39 10.49 25.59
CA VAL A 304 -10.92 10.59 25.74
C VAL A 304 -10.22 10.74 24.40
N TYR A 305 -10.62 9.95 23.40
CA TYR A 305 -9.94 9.84 22.12
C TYR A 305 -10.74 10.45 20.97
N GLY A 306 -12.07 10.47 21.08
CA GLY A 306 -12.98 11.07 20.09
C GLY A 306 -13.25 10.18 18.90
N SER A 307 -12.20 9.84 18.16
CA SER A 307 -12.30 9.09 16.92
C SER A 307 -11.03 8.29 16.64
N ILE A 308 -11.11 7.37 15.69
CA ILE A 308 -9.97 6.72 15.03
C ILE A 308 -10.20 6.83 13.53
N THR A 309 -9.22 7.29 12.78
CA THR A 309 -9.18 7.24 11.32
C THR A 309 -7.80 6.75 10.90
N TRP A 310 -7.70 5.45 10.60
CA TRP A 310 -6.43 4.81 10.25
C TRP A 310 -6.33 4.56 8.75
N ILE A 311 -5.47 5.35 8.11
CA ILE A 311 -5.21 5.32 6.69
C ILE A 311 -4.01 4.42 6.39
N VAL A 312 -4.14 3.64 5.34
CA VAL A 312 -3.10 2.77 4.78
C VAL A 312 -2.91 3.08 3.29
N ASP A 313 -1.69 2.92 2.82
CA ASP A 313 -1.30 3.02 1.43
C ASP A 313 -1.55 1.68 0.72
N ASN A 314 -1.87 1.73 -0.57
CA ASN A 314 -2.08 0.54 -1.41
C ASN A 314 -0.88 -0.42 -1.39
N ALA A 315 0.33 0.07 -1.11
CA ALA A 315 1.51 -0.79 -0.98
C ALA A 315 1.43 -1.74 0.23
N VAL A 316 0.59 -1.45 1.23
CA VAL A 316 0.49 -2.23 2.48
C VAL A 316 -0.93 -2.66 2.83
N ASP A 317 -1.89 -2.48 1.92
CA ASP A 317 -3.29 -2.81 2.14
C ASP A 317 -3.63 -4.31 1.98
N ASN A 318 -2.69 -5.12 1.51
CA ASN A 318 -2.98 -6.51 1.16
C ASN A 318 -3.54 -7.33 2.33
N GLY A 319 -4.69 -7.96 2.12
CA GLY A 319 -5.41 -8.72 3.14
C GLY A 319 -6.06 -7.86 4.22
N LEU A 320 -6.03 -6.53 4.11
CA LEU A 320 -6.80 -5.62 4.94
C LEU A 320 -8.15 -5.32 4.29
N PRO A 321 -9.24 -5.31 5.06
CA PRO A 321 -10.47 -4.69 4.61
C PRO A 321 -10.28 -3.16 4.64
N THR A 322 -10.16 -2.52 3.48
CA THR A 322 -9.99 -1.08 3.36
C THR A 322 -11.16 -0.44 2.61
N PHE A 323 -11.47 0.81 2.91
CA PHE A 323 -12.56 1.57 2.29
C PHE A 323 -12.13 3.00 1.97
N PRO A 324 -12.77 3.67 0.99
CA PRO A 324 -12.52 5.07 0.73
C PRO A 324 -12.82 5.92 1.96
N CYS A 325 -11.85 6.70 2.42
CA CYS A 325 -12.07 7.58 3.56
C CYS A 325 -13.11 8.66 3.23
N GLY A 326 -14.14 8.80 4.06
CA GLY A 326 -15.17 9.83 3.96
C GLY A 326 -16.31 9.50 2.99
N ASN A 327 -16.53 8.21 2.72
CA ASN A 327 -17.57 7.68 1.82
C ASN A 327 -17.59 8.32 0.41
N VAL A 328 -16.45 8.88 -0.01
CA VAL A 328 -16.27 9.58 -1.27
C VAL A 328 -14.91 9.21 -1.87
N SER A 329 -14.86 9.06 -3.18
CA SER A 329 -13.62 8.80 -3.91
C SER A 329 -12.67 10.00 -3.77
N GLY A 330 -11.69 9.87 -2.87
CA GLY A 330 -10.71 10.93 -2.64
C GLY A 330 -10.08 10.97 -1.24
N GLY A 331 -10.51 10.18 -0.26
CA GLY A 331 -9.91 10.25 1.08
C GLY A 331 -8.62 9.45 1.30
N GLY A 332 -8.20 8.63 0.33
CA GLY A 332 -7.29 7.50 0.58
C GLY A 332 -8.05 6.28 1.11
N TRP A 333 -7.32 5.23 1.52
CA TRP A 333 -7.90 3.98 1.99
C TRP A 333 -7.78 3.85 3.50
N SER A 334 -8.91 3.77 4.20
CA SER A 334 -8.96 3.54 5.64
C SER A 334 -9.21 2.07 5.94
N CYS A 335 -8.49 1.49 6.90
CA CYS A 335 -8.79 0.14 7.40
C CYS A 335 -9.62 0.16 8.70
N LEU A 336 -9.80 1.35 9.30
CA LEU A 336 -10.56 1.54 10.53
C LEU A 336 -10.99 3.01 10.66
N GLU A 337 -12.29 3.28 10.69
CA GLU A 337 -12.85 4.61 10.93
C GLU A 337 -14.02 4.56 11.91
N ILE A 338 -13.79 5.12 13.09
CA ILE A 338 -14.75 5.11 14.20
C ILE A 338 -14.91 6.54 14.69
N ALA A 339 -16.12 7.07 14.60
CA ALA A 339 -16.56 8.34 15.17
C ALA A 339 -18.09 8.30 15.36
N ASP A 340 -18.65 9.32 15.99
CA ASP A 340 -20.10 9.47 16.19
C ASP A 340 -20.83 10.05 14.97
N ASP A 341 -20.10 10.62 14.01
CA ASP A 341 -20.60 11.39 12.87
C ASP A 341 -20.40 10.70 11.49
N VAL A 342 -20.11 9.40 11.48
CA VAL A 342 -19.69 8.70 10.23
C VAL A 342 -20.84 8.40 9.28
N TYR A 343 -22.05 8.18 9.80
CA TYR A 343 -23.21 7.73 9.01
C TYR A 343 -24.43 8.61 9.25
N ASP A 344 -25.04 9.07 8.15
CA ASP A 344 -26.35 9.71 8.14
C ASP A 344 -27.44 8.63 8.10
N LEU A 345 -27.82 8.14 9.28
CA LEU A 345 -28.86 7.14 9.41
C LEU A 345 -30.25 7.70 9.09
N ASP A 346 -30.48 8.99 9.33
CA ASP A 346 -31.78 9.62 9.07
C ASP A 346 -32.07 9.62 7.57
N GLY A 347 -31.08 10.02 6.76
CA GLY A 347 -31.19 9.92 5.29
C GLY A 347 -31.35 8.48 4.79
N LEU A 348 -30.74 7.50 5.46
CA LEU A 348 -30.90 6.08 5.10
C LEU A 348 -32.29 5.53 5.46
N VAL A 349 -32.84 5.93 6.61
CA VAL A 349 -34.23 5.61 7.00
C VAL A 349 -35.20 6.16 5.97
N GLU A 350 -35.04 7.42 5.57
CA GLU A 350 -35.87 8.05 4.54
C GLU A 350 -35.77 7.32 3.20
N ALA A 351 -34.55 6.99 2.75
CA ALA A 351 -34.31 6.31 1.48
C ALA A 351 -34.84 4.86 1.44
N THR A 352 -34.80 4.15 2.57
CA THR A 352 -35.16 2.73 2.63
C THR A 352 -36.58 2.47 3.16
N GLY A 353 -37.19 3.46 3.82
CA GLY A 353 -38.44 3.31 4.57
C GLY A 353 -38.32 2.41 5.80
N ASN A 354 -37.10 2.05 6.23
CA ASN A 354 -36.86 1.11 7.31
C ASN A 354 -36.58 1.83 8.65
N ALA A 355 -37.64 2.14 9.39
CA ALA A 355 -37.56 2.84 10.68
C ALA A 355 -36.75 2.08 11.76
N GLU A 356 -36.55 0.76 11.62
CA GLU A 356 -35.72 0.01 12.56
C GLU A 356 -34.25 0.48 12.54
N LEU A 357 -33.78 1.10 11.45
CA LEU A 357 -32.42 1.62 11.34
C LEU A 357 -32.12 2.73 12.35
N GLU A 358 -33.13 3.47 12.83
CA GLU A 358 -33.00 4.46 13.91
C GLU A 358 -32.51 3.84 15.24
N ARG A 359 -32.61 2.51 15.37
CA ARG A 359 -32.13 1.77 16.55
C ARG A 359 -30.67 1.36 16.45
N LEU A 360 -29.95 1.85 15.44
CA LEU A 360 -28.54 1.57 15.23
C LEU A 360 -27.68 2.83 15.38
N THR A 361 -26.39 2.64 15.65
CA THR A 361 -25.36 3.66 15.43
C THR A 361 -24.23 3.02 14.64
N VAL A 362 -24.10 3.38 13.36
CA VAL A 362 -23.20 2.71 12.41
C VAL A 362 -21.81 3.35 12.40
N PHE A 363 -20.78 2.53 12.29
CA PHE A 363 -19.39 2.95 12.13
C PHE A 363 -18.59 1.95 11.27
N HIS A 364 -17.42 2.37 10.76
CA HIS A 364 -16.61 1.54 9.88
C HIS A 364 -15.49 0.79 10.61
N GLY A 365 -15.52 -0.54 10.48
CA GLY A 365 -14.45 -1.43 10.95
C GLY A 365 -13.60 -2.05 9.82
N GLY A 366 -13.59 -1.42 8.63
CA GLY A 366 -13.02 -1.94 7.37
C GLY A 366 -14.12 -2.49 6.43
N TRP A 367 -14.22 -2.08 5.14
CA TRP A 367 -15.30 -2.55 4.25
C TRP A 367 -14.85 -3.09 2.88
N HIS A 368 -15.38 -4.27 2.54
CA HIS A 368 -16.00 -4.61 1.25
C HIS A 368 -17.25 -5.46 1.58
N THR A 369 -18.34 -5.30 0.82
CA THR A 369 -19.70 -5.88 0.95
C THR A 369 -19.97 -6.78 2.18
N GLY A 370 -20.75 -6.26 3.14
CA GLY A 370 -21.37 -7.00 4.25
C GLY A 370 -20.68 -6.93 5.64
N ARG A 371 -19.91 -5.87 5.97
CA ARG A 371 -19.03 -5.86 7.18
C ARG A 371 -18.81 -4.53 7.93
N SER A 372 -19.65 -3.51 7.78
CA SER A 372 -19.69 -2.35 8.69
C SER A 372 -20.26 -2.85 10.00
N PHE A 373 -20.13 -2.04 11.04
CA PHE A 373 -20.63 -2.41 12.34
C PHE A 373 -21.62 -1.37 12.81
N ALA A 374 -22.57 -1.82 13.61
CA ALA A 374 -23.49 -0.94 14.30
C ALA A 374 -23.54 -1.29 15.78
N PHE A 375 -23.68 -0.27 16.62
CA PHE A 375 -24.22 -0.48 17.96
C PHE A 375 -25.72 -0.71 17.85
N ASP A 376 -26.19 -1.86 18.34
CA ASP A 376 -27.62 -2.14 18.51
C ASP A 376 -28.12 -1.49 19.80
N LEU A 377 -28.91 -0.42 19.65
CA LEU A 377 -29.39 0.41 20.76
C LEU A 377 -30.59 -0.21 21.49
N ARG A 378 -31.18 -1.29 20.97
CA ARG A 378 -32.38 -1.93 21.55
C ARG A 378 -32.10 -2.63 22.87
N THR A 379 -30.83 -2.98 23.13
CA THR A 379 -30.41 -3.66 24.35
C THR A 379 -29.16 -3.04 24.92
N LYS A 380 -29.03 -3.11 26.25
CA LYS A 380 -27.92 -2.54 27.00
C LYS A 380 -27.49 -3.48 28.10
N SER A 381 -26.18 -3.67 28.26
CA SER A 381 -25.62 -4.48 29.35
C SER A 381 -25.66 -3.73 30.69
N PRO A 382 -25.44 -4.42 31.84
CA PRO A 382 -25.30 -3.76 33.14
C PRO A 382 -24.18 -2.70 33.17
N THR A 383 -23.13 -2.89 32.36
CA THR A 383 -22.01 -1.95 32.19
C THR A 383 -22.26 -0.93 31.07
N ARG A 384 -23.52 -0.77 30.65
CA ARG A 384 -23.97 0.25 29.69
C ARG A 384 -23.45 0.07 28.25
N GLU A 385 -22.87 -1.07 27.94
CA GLU A 385 -22.41 -1.43 26.59
C GLU A 385 -23.59 -1.79 25.68
N HIS A 386 -23.45 -1.47 24.40
CA HIS A 386 -24.33 -1.89 23.31
C HIS A 386 -23.68 -3.01 22.51
N ALA A 387 -24.50 -3.90 21.94
CA ALA A 387 -23.99 -4.98 21.11
C ALA A 387 -23.44 -4.42 19.79
N VAL A 388 -22.23 -4.83 19.42
CA VAL A 388 -21.69 -4.56 18.09
C VAL A 388 -22.16 -5.64 17.13
N VAL A 389 -23.00 -5.29 16.16
CA VAL A 389 -23.56 -6.19 15.14
C VAL A 389 -23.02 -5.85 13.75
N GLY A 390 -23.09 -6.79 12.81
CA GLY A 390 -22.81 -6.50 11.41
C GLY A 390 -23.90 -5.62 10.80
N PHE A 391 -23.49 -4.70 9.94
CA PHE A 391 -24.35 -3.75 9.24
C PHE A 391 -24.10 -3.82 7.74
N ASP A 392 -25.18 -3.73 6.97
CA ASP A 392 -25.19 -3.59 5.52
C ASP A 392 -26.32 -2.65 5.12
N GLU A 393 -26.09 -1.76 4.15
CA GLU A 393 -27.09 -0.81 3.67
C GLU A 393 -28.27 -1.53 3.00
N SER A 394 -28.07 -2.77 2.55
CA SER A 394 -29.14 -3.63 2.01
C SER A 394 -29.99 -4.33 3.09
N ILE A 395 -29.75 -4.07 4.37
CA ILE A 395 -30.41 -4.78 5.48
C ILE A 395 -31.93 -4.56 5.50
N GLN A 396 -32.67 -5.64 5.28
CA GLN A 396 -34.14 -5.63 5.30
C GLN A 396 -34.71 -5.80 6.71
N LYS A 397 -33.98 -6.49 7.60
CA LYS A 397 -34.39 -6.74 8.98
C LYS A 397 -33.17 -6.75 9.88
N LEU A 398 -33.28 -6.11 11.04
CA LEU A 398 -32.22 -6.15 12.05
C LEU A 398 -31.97 -7.57 12.56
N PRO A 399 -30.71 -7.91 12.93
CA PRO A 399 -30.42 -9.18 13.56
C PRO A 399 -31.19 -9.35 14.88
N ARG A 400 -31.28 -10.60 15.35
CA ARG A 400 -31.89 -10.89 16.65
C ARG A 400 -31.16 -10.12 17.74
N MET A 401 -31.92 -9.47 18.63
CA MET A 401 -31.37 -8.72 19.76
C MET A 401 -30.42 -9.59 20.58
N THR A 402 -29.25 -9.03 20.88
CA THR A 402 -28.27 -9.67 21.74
C THR A 402 -28.72 -9.55 23.19
N LYS A 403 -28.71 -10.65 23.95
CA LYS A 403 -29.08 -10.60 25.37
C LYS A 403 -28.06 -9.76 26.17
N PRO A 404 -28.48 -8.95 27.16
CA PRO A 404 -27.58 -8.08 27.94
C PRO A 404 -26.31 -8.75 28.47
N GLU A 405 -26.42 -9.99 28.95
CA GLU A 405 -25.33 -10.79 29.51
C GLU A 405 -24.34 -11.33 28.45
N ARG A 406 -24.70 -11.27 27.17
CA ARG A 406 -23.88 -11.71 26.02
C ARG A 406 -23.25 -10.57 25.26
N ILE A 407 -23.51 -9.32 25.66
CA ILE A 407 -22.95 -8.14 24.99
C ILE A 407 -21.43 -8.11 25.25
N GLN A 408 -20.65 -8.16 24.17
CA GLN A 408 -19.23 -7.89 24.22
C GLN A 408 -19.01 -6.38 24.39
N PRO A 409 -18.28 -5.92 25.42
CA PRO A 409 -17.93 -4.50 25.56
C PRO A 409 -17.14 -3.97 24.37
N PHE A 410 -17.41 -2.72 23.99
CA PHE A 410 -16.77 -2.06 22.84
C PHE A 410 -15.23 -2.12 22.92
N GLY A 411 -14.66 -1.85 24.09
CA GLY A 411 -13.20 -1.83 24.25
C GLY A 411 -12.53 -3.17 23.90
N PHE A 412 -13.13 -4.30 24.27
CA PHE A 412 -12.60 -5.62 23.88
C PHE A 412 -12.77 -5.91 22.39
N TRP A 413 -13.87 -5.46 21.80
CA TRP A 413 -14.08 -5.53 20.35
C TRP A 413 -12.99 -4.71 19.62
N LEU A 414 -12.75 -3.48 20.05
CA LEU A 414 -11.76 -2.57 19.47
C LEU A 414 -10.34 -3.15 19.58
N HIS A 415 -9.95 -3.60 20.77
CA HIS A 415 -8.64 -4.22 21.00
C HIS A 415 -8.40 -5.44 20.09
N LYS A 416 -9.39 -6.33 19.97
CA LYS A 416 -9.31 -7.49 19.07
C LYS A 416 -9.14 -7.04 17.62
N ARG A 417 -9.91 -6.05 17.18
CA ARG A 417 -9.85 -5.52 15.80
C ARG A 417 -8.50 -4.89 15.50
N VAL A 418 -8.04 -3.97 16.35
CA VAL A 418 -6.73 -3.30 16.21
C VAL A 418 -5.59 -4.31 16.23
N THR A 419 -5.64 -5.33 17.09
CA THR A 419 -4.62 -6.39 17.11
C THR A 419 -4.52 -7.12 15.78
N GLN A 420 -5.66 -7.49 15.19
CA GLN A 420 -5.71 -8.18 13.90
C GLN A 420 -5.16 -7.30 12.77
N LEU A 421 -5.64 -6.05 12.68
CA LEU A 421 -5.24 -5.11 11.64
C LEU A 421 -3.75 -4.75 11.75
N THR A 422 -3.25 -4.47 12.96
CA THR A 422 -1.83 -4.18 13.23
C THR A 422 -0.93 -5.32 12.80
N ARG A 423 -1.32 -6.57 13.11
CA ARG A 423 -0.54 -7.75 12.69
C ARG A 423 -0.41 -7.85 11.16
N ILE A 424 -1.48 -7.56 10.43
CA ILE A 424 -1.49 -7.61 8.97
C ILE A 424 -0.65 -6.45 8.40
N VAL A 425 -0.92 -5.20 8.82
CA VAL A 425 -0.18 -4.02 8.37
C VAL A 425 1.32 -4.16 8.66
N GLU A 426 1.69 -4.59 9.85
CA GLU A 426 3.10 -4.79 10.22
C GLU A 426 3.75 -5.91 9.40
N GLY A 427 3.01 -6.99 9.11
CA GLY A 427 3.46 -8.03 8.18
C GLY A 427 3.77 -7.48 6.79
N ASN A 428 2.85 -6.68 6.23
CA ASN A 428 3.00 -6.07 4.92
C ASN A 428 4.14 -5.04 4.89
N LEU A 429 4.26 -4.19 5.91
CA LEU A 429 5.35 -3.22 6.05
C LEU A 429 6.72 -3.89 6.08
N ARG A 430 6.86 -5.01 6.79
CA ARG A 430 8.11 -5.79 6.81
C ARG A 430 8.47 -6.39 5.46
N GLU A 431 7.52 -6.52 4.54
CA GLU A 431 7.75 -7.05 3.20
C GLU A 431 8.18 -5.97 2.21
N VAL A 432 7.66 -4.74 2.36
CA VAL A 432 7.89 -3.63 1.41
C VAL A 432 8.99 -2.66 1.84
N LEU A 433 9.42 -2.70 3.12
CA LEU A 433 10.57 -1.98 3.68
C LEU A 433 11.82 -2.88 3.73
#